data_AF-A0A5S4TG56-F1
#
_entry.id   AF-A0A5S4TG56-F1
#
_cell.length_a   1.000
_cell.length_b   1.000
_cell.length_c   1.000
_cell.angle_alpha   90.00
_cell.angle_beta   90.00
_cell.angle_gamma   90.00
#
_symmetry.space_group_name_H-M   'P 1'
#
loop_
_entity.id
_entity.type
_entity.pdbx_description
1 polymer ?
#
loop_
_entity_poly.entity_id
_entity_poly.type
_entity_poly.pdbx_seq_one_letter_code
_entity_poly.pdbx_strand_id
1 'polypeptide(L)'
;TGNMKFMLNGALTLGTMDGANVEIAELVGDENIYIFGEDSETVIDLYAKAAYKSSEFYAREAIKPLVDFIVSDAVLAVGKKERLERLYNELINKDWFMTLLDLEDYIKVKEQMLADYEDRDAWLDKVIVNISKAGFFSSDRTIAQYNEDIWRL
;
A
#
# COMPACT_ATOMS: atom_id res chain seq x y z
N THR A 1 -13.02 3.69 -1.12
CA THR A 1 -13.45 3.50 -2.52
C THR A 1 -12.49 4.08 -3.55
N GLY A 2 -11.38 4.75 -3.19
CA GLY A 2 -10.42 5.28 -4.18
C GLY A 2 -9.85 4.19 -5.09
N ASN A 3 -9.50 3.04 -4.50
CA ASN A 3 -8.91 1.88 -5.18
C ASN A 3 -9.82 1.39 -6.32
N MET A 4 -11.14 1.33 -6.07
CA MET A 4 -12.15 0.94 -7.06
C MET A 4 -12.20 1.92 -8.25
N LYS A 5 -12.03 3.23 -7.99
CA LYS A 5 -12.01 4.25 -9.04
C LYS A 5 -10.77 4.11 -9.92
N PHE A 6 -9.61 3.85 -9.33
CA PHE A 6 -8.36 3.61 -10.06
C PHE A 6 -8.45 2.35 -10.92
N MET A 7 -8.94 1.24 -10.36
CA MET A 7 -9.19 0.00 -11.08
C MET A 7 -10.07 0.21 -12.32
N LEU A 8 -11.20 0.92 -12.17
CA LEU A 8 -12.13 1.21 -13.27
C LEU A 8 -11.49 2.10 -14.36
N ASN A 9 -10.56 2.98 -14.00
CA ASN A 9 -9.86 3.88 -14.92
C ASN A 9 -8.54 3.30 -15.45
N GLY A 10 -8.29 2.01 -15.26
CA GLY A 10 -7.15 1.32 -15.85
C GLY A 10 -5.80 1.56 -15.16
N ALA A 11 -5.81 1.89 -13.88
CA ALA A 11 -4.61 1.90 -13.06
C ALA A 11 -4.45 0.53 -12.36
N LEU A 12 -3.23 -0.02 -12.41
CA LEU A 12 -2.87 -1.20 -11.62
C LEU A 12 -2.60 -0.79 -10.18
N THR A 13 -3.03 -1.62 -9.23
CA THR A 13 -2.91 -1.34 -7.80
C THR A 13 -1.54 -1.81 -7.29
N LEU A 14 -0.86 -0.95 -6.55
CA LEU A 14 0.26 -1.27 -5.66
C LEU A 14 -0.21 -1.03 -4.22
N GLY A 15 -0.36 -2.08 -3.41
CA GLY A 15 -0.96 -1.95 -2.08
C GLY A 15 -0.80 -3.18 -1.20
N THR A 16 -1.14 -3.04 0.08
CA THR A 16 -1.20 -4.16 1.02
C THR A 16 -2.45 -5.01 0.81
N MET A 17 -2.45 -6.24 1.33
CA MET A 17 -3.60 -7.15 1.33
C MET A 17 -4.61 -6.77 2.43
N ASP A 18 -5.20 -5.58 2.31
CA ASP A 18 -6.17 -5.02 3.25
C ASP A 18 -7.35 -4.33 2.55
N GLY A 19 -8.50 -4.33 3.21
CA GLY A 19 -9.75 -3.75 2.74
C GLY A 19 -10.08 -4.14 1.31
N ALA A 20 -10.49 -3.15 0.50
CA ALA A 20 -10.91 -3.35 -0.88
C ALA A 20 -9.85 -3.99 -1.81
N ASN A 21 -8.56 -4.02 -1.41
CA ASN A 21 -7.53 -4.67 -2.22
C ASN A 21 -7.67 -6.18 -2.21
N VAL A 22 -8.23 -6.76 -1.14
CA VAL A 22 -8.52 -8.20 -1.05
C VAL A 22 -9.52 -8.59 -2.13
N GLU A 23 -10.67 -7.90 -2.21
CA GLU A 23 -11.67 -8.20 -3.24
C GLU A 23 -11.17 -7.89 -4.66
N ILE A 24 -10.30 -6.88 -4.82
CA ILE A 24 -9.69 -6.60 -6.13
C ILE A 24 -8.77 -7.77 -6.53
N ALA A 25 -7.87 -8.22 -5.65
CA ALA A 25 -6.95 -9.31 -5.90
C ALA A 25 -7.70 -10.62 -6.25
N GLU A 26 -8.75 -10.96 -5.49
CA GLU A 26 -9.59 -12.13 -5.76
C GLU A 26 -10.26 -12.09 -7.15
N LEU A 27 -10.66 -10.90 -7.61
CA LEU A 27 -11.34 -10.73 -8.89
C LEU A 27 -10.39 -10.73 -10.09
N VAL A 28 -9.22 -10.11 -9.94
CA VAL A 28 -8.28 -9.89 -11.06
C VAL A 28 -7.20 -10.97 -11.13
N GLY A 29 -6.92 -11.70 -10.05
CA GLY A 29 -5.81 -12.65 -9.96
C GLY A 29 -4.49 -11.96 -9.57
N ASP A 30 -3.65 -12.68 -8.85
CA ASP A 30 -2.39 -12.15 -8.26
C ASP A 30 -1.41 -11.61 -9.31
N GLU A 31 -1.49 -12.05 -10.56
CA GLU A 31 -0.65 -11.58 -11.66
C GLU A 31 -1.04 -10.18 -12.19
N ASN A 32 -2.24 -9.70 -11.83
CA ASN A 32 -2.82 -8.44 -12.33
C ASN A 32 -2.88 -7.33 -11.25
N ILE A 33 -2.24 -7.54 -10.10
CA ILE A 33 -2.13 -6.59 -8.98
C ILE A 33 -0.74 -6.73 -8.34
N TYR A 34 -0.22 -5.65 -7.74
CA TYR A 34 1.06 -5.66 -7.04
C TYR A 34 0.83 -5.58 -5.54
N ILE A 35 0.80 -6.72 -4.87
CA ILE A 35 0.66 -6.80 -3.41
C ILE A 35 2.03 -6.81 -2.74
N PHE A 36 2.16 -6.08 -1.64
CA PHE A 36 3.37 -6.06 -0.79
C PHE A 36 2.99 -6.03 0.69
N GLY A 37 3.97 -6.29 1.54
CA GLY A 37 3.88 -6.14 2.99
C GLY A 37 3.24 -7.31 3.71
N GLU A 38 3.20 -7.21 5.04
CA GLU A 38 2.67 -8.24 5.93
C GLU A 38 1.14 -8.34 5.85
N ASP A 39 0.62 -9.52 6.17
CA ASP A 39 -0.82 -9.75 6.26
C ASP A 39 -1.43 -9.10 7.52
N SER A 40 -2.75 -8.91 7.48
CA SER A 40 -3.48 -8.24 8.57
C SER A 40 -3.38 -8.99 9.91
N GLU A 41 -3.33 -10.32 9.91
CA GLU A 41 -3.20 -11.11 11.14
C GLU A 41 -1.83 -10.92 11.77
N THR A 42 -0.76 -10.91 10.96
CA THR A 42 0.61 -10.61 11.40
C THR A 42 0.71 -9.23 12.05
N VAL A 43 0.11 -8.20 11.43
CA VAL A 43 0.09 -6.84 12.00
C VAL A 43 -0.68 -6.80 13.33
N ILE A 44 -1.84 -7.45 13.42
CA ILE A 44 -2.63 -7.57 14.66
C ILE A 44 -1.81 -8.24 15.77
N ASP A 45 -1.09 -9.30 15.43
CA ASP A 45 -0.25 -10.05 16.36
C ASP A 45 0.92 -9.21 16.89
N LEU A 46 1.55 -8.43 16.00
CA LEU A 46 2.63 -7.51 16.39
C LEU A 46 2.15 -6.45 17.39
N TYR A 47 0.97 -5.88 17.19
CA TYR A 47 0.34 -4.97 18.16
C TYR A 47 0.03 -5.67 19.47
N ALA A 48 -0.65 -6.83 19.42
CA ALA A 48 -1.07 -7.55 20.62
C ALA A 48 0.11 -7.95 21.51
N LYS A 49 1.25 -8.28 20.90
CA LYS A 49 2.47 -8.70 21.60
C LYS A 49 3.43 -7.55 21.91
N ALA A 50 3.14 -6.33 21.45
CA ALA A 50 4.07 -5.19 21.46
C ALA A 50 5.47 -5.58 20.95
N ALA A 51 5.51 -6.43 19.91
CA ALA A 51 6.71 -7.09 19.44
C ALA A 51 7.46 -6.28 18.37
N TYR A 52 6.82 -5.28 17.78
CA TYR A 52 7.42 -4.40 16.79
C TYR A 52 8.32 -3.34 17.45
N LYS A 53 9.54 -3.18 16.92
CA LYS A 53 10.51 -2.16 17.33
C LYS A 53 11.12 -1.51 16.11
N SER A 54 10.68 -0.31 15.78
CA SER A 54 11.13 0.39 14.58
C SER A 54 12.63 0.68 14.54
N SER A 55 13.28 0.82 15.70
CA SER A 55 14.73 0.98 15.82
C SER A 55 15.52 -0.21 15.27
N GLU A 56 14.99 -1.44 15.36
CA GLU A 56 15.62 -2.65 14.81
C GLU A 56 15.53 -2.67 13.27
N PHE A 57 14.43 -2.16 12.69
CA PHE A 57 14.27 -1.99 11.24
C PHE A 57 15.11 -0.83 10.71
N TYR A 58 15.11 0.30 11.41
CA TYR A 58 15.96 1.46 11.07
C TYR A 58 17.44 1.10 10.99
N ALA A 59 17.93 0.18 11.82
CA ALA A 59 19.33 -0.24 11.80
C ALA A 59 19.74 -1.04 10.55
N ARG A 60 18.80 -1.47 9.70
CA ARG A 60 19.09 -2.20 8.46
C ARG A 60 19.76 -1.29 7.43
N GLU A 61 20.73 -1.82 6.70
CA GLU A 61 21.50 -1.06 5.71
C GLU A 61 20.64 -0.45 4.59
N ALA A 62 19.54 -1.10 4.22
CA ALA A 62 18.61 -0.60 3.20
C ALA A 62 17.72 0.55 3.71
N ILE A 63 17.41 0.60 5.00
CA ILE A 63 16.45 1.56 5.58
C ILE A 63 17.17 2.77 6.17
N LYS A 64 18.29 2.55 6.88
CA LYS A 64 19.01 3.60 7.59
C LYS A 64 19.28 4.84 6.73
N PRO A 65 19.83 4.72 5.50
CA PRO A 65 20.14 5.89 4.67
C PRO A 65 18.89 6.66 4.24
N LEU A 66 17.77 5.96 4.05
CA LEU A 66 16.50 6.57 3.63
C LEU A 66 15.91 7.43 4.75
N VAL A 67 15.96 6.94 5.99
CA VAL A 67 15.48 7.68 7.17
C VAL A 67 16.44 8.83 7.50
N ASP A 68 17.75 8.60 7.46
CA ASP A 68 18.78 9.62 7.70
C ASP A 68 18.69 10.77 6.68
N PHE A 69 18.25 10.48 5.44
CA PHE A 69 18.07 11.49 4.41
C PHE A 69 17.07 12.60 4.80
N ILE A 70 16.06 12.28 5.63
CA ILE A 70 15.04 13.25 6.11
C ILE A 70 15.69 14.43 6.84
N VAL A 71 16.80 14.19 7.53
CA VAL A 71 17.57 15.20 8.30
C VAL A 71 18.92 15.52 7.67
N SER A 72 19.11 15.18 6.39
CA SER A 72 20.31 15.58 5.64
C SER A 72 20.35 17.09 5.41
N ASP A 73 21.54 17.63 5.18
CA ASP A 73 21.74 19.06 4.87
C ASP A 73 20.87 19.53 3.70
N ALA A 74 20.68 18.68 2.70
CA ALA A 74 19.86 18.99 1.52
C ALA A 74 18.38 19.22 1.87
N VAL A 75 17.79 18.37 2.71
CA VAL A 75 16.37 18.47 3.10
C VAL A 75 16.20 19.55 4.17
N LEU A 76 17.17 19.70 5.08
CA LEU A 76 17.18 20.77 6.08
C LEU A 76 17.30 22.17 5.45
N ALA A 77 18.01 22.32 4.32
CA ALA A 77 18.17 23.59 3.63
C ALA A 77 16.85 24.14 3.06
N VAL A 78 15.90 23.26 2.72
CA VAL A 78 14.60 23.65 2.13
C VAL A 78 13.42 23.48 3.09
N GLY A 79 13.59 22.72 4.16
CA GLY A 79 12.53 22.36 5.09
C GLY A 79 12.57 23.09 6.43
N LYS A 80 11.60 22.75 7.30
CA LYS A 80 11.57 23.24 8.68
C LYS A 80 12.24 22.21 9.59
N LYS A 81 13.42 22.53 10.11
CA LYS A 81 14.23 21.67 10.99
C LYS A 81 13.40 20.95 12.06
N GLU A 82 12.61 21.69 12.85
CA GLU A 82 11.76 21.14 13.91
C GLU A 82 10.82 20.02 13.40
N ARG A 83 10.24 20.19 12.20
CA ARG A 83 9.30 19.22 11.64
C ARG A 83 10.00 17.97 11.12
N LEU A 84 11.15 18.15 10.49
CA LEU A 84 11.95 17.06 9.93
C LEU A 84 12.55 16.20 11.05
N GLU A 85 13.15 16.84 12.05
CA GLU A 85 13.67 16.13 13.24
C GLU A 85 12.55 15.44 14.01
N ARG A 86 11.35 16.03 14.12
CA ARG A 86 10.21 15.37 14.76
C ARG A 86 9.77 14.11 14.01
N LEU A 87 9.67 14.17 12.67
CA LEU A 87 9.30 13.02 11.86
C LEU A 87 10.37 11.92 11.91
N TYR A 88 11.64 12.29 11.76
CA TYR A 88 12.79 11.39 11.88
C TYR A 88 12.77 10.65 13.23
N ASN A 89 12.58 11.37 14.33
CA ASN A 89 12.52 10.76 15.66
C ASN A 89 11.26 9.89 15.86
N GLU A 90 10.11 10.25 15.29
CA GLU A 90 8.90 9.41 15.36
C GLU A 90 9.13 8.06 14.66
N LEU A 91 9.74 8.06 13.47
CA LEU A 91 10.01 6.82 12.72
C LEU A 91 10.98 5.88 13.45
N ILE A 92 12.00 6.42 14.14
CA ILE A 92 13.01 5.59 14.81
C ILE A 92 12.56 5.09 16.18
N ASN A 93 11.79 5.91 16.92
CA ASN A 93 11.49 5.62 18.32
C ASN A 93 10.09 5.02 18.54
N LYS A 94 9.16 5.21 17.60
CA LYS A 94 7.76 4.85 17.80
C LYS A 94 7.14 4.14 16.61
N ASP A 95 7.14 4.79 15.44
CA ASP A 95 6.54 4.32 14.19
C ASP A 95 5.28 3.48 14.40
N TRP A 96 4.28 4.10 15.04
CA TRP A 96 3.12 3.37 15.56
C TRP A 96 2.40 2.55 14.49
N PHE A 97 2.40 3.04 13.24
CA PHE A 97 1.74 2.40 12.10
C PHE A 97 2.68 1.49 11.30
N MET A 98 3.85 1.14 11.83
CA MET A 98 4.78 0.16 11.27
C MET A 98 5.26 0.53 9.85
N THR A 99 5.50 1.81 9.57
CA THR A 99 6.03 2.30 8.29
C THR A 99 7.29 1.54 7.84
N LEU A 100 8.21 1.25 8.76
CA LEU A 100 9.47 0.58 8.43
C LEU A 100 9.34 -0.95 8.30
N LEU A 101 8.20 -1.54 8.68
CA LEU A 101 7.94 -2.98 8.58
C LEU A 101 7.94 -3.42 7.11
N ASP A 102 7.14 -2.72 6.29
CA ASP A 102 6.90 -3.07 4.89
C ASP A 102 7.77 -2.29 3.90
N LEU A 103 8.65 -1.40 4.37
CA LEU A 103 9.36 -0.45 3.50
C LEU A 103 10.23 -1.14 2.44
N GLU A 104 10.97 -2.17 2.82
CA GLU A 104 11.84 -2.90 1.89
C GLU A 104 11.03 -3.65 0.83
N ASP A 105 9.92 -4.29 1.23
CA ASP A 105 9.07 -5.03 0.31
C ASP A 105 8.27 -4.08 -0.61
N TYR A 106 7.80 -2.95 -0.07
CA TYR A 106 7.22 -1.86 -0.86
C TYR A 106 8.18 -1.40 -1.96
N ILE A 107 9.44 -1.11 -1.62
CA ILE A 107 10.45 -0.68 -2.61
C ILE A 107 10.63 -1.76 -3.66
N LYS A 108 10.84 -3.02 -3.25
CA LYS A 108 11.03 -4.15 -4.16
C LYS A 108 9.87 -4.32 -5.15
N VAL A 109 8.64 -4.36 -4.65
CA VAL A 109 7.45 -4.56 -5.48
C VAL A 109 7.19 -3.35 -6.37
N LYS A 110 7.48 -2.14 -5.90
CA LYS A 110 7.41 -0.92 -6.72
C LYS A 110 8.42 -0.96 -7.87
N GLU A 111 9.67 -1.35 -7.63
CA GLU A 111 10.67 -1.46 -8.69
C GLU A 111 10.28 -2.54 -9.71
N GLN A 112 9.71 -3.67 -9.27
CA GLN A 112 9.14 -4.67 -10.18
C GLN A 112 8.01 -4.08 -11.03
N MET A 113 7.07 -3.35 -10.43
CA MET A 113 5.98 -2.70 -11.15
C MET A 113 6.49 -1.70 -12.19
N LEU A 114 7.53 -0.93 -11.86
CA LEU A 114 8.15 0.00 -12.80
C LEU A 114 8.86 -0.71 -13.96
N ALA A 115 9.52 -1.85 -13.70
CA ALA A 115 10.13 -2.66 -14.75
C ALA A 115 9.08 -3.32 -15.66
N ASP A 116 8.01 -3.87 -15.09
CA ASP A 116 6.89 -4.47 -15.83
C ASP A 116 6.17 -3.45 -16.72
N TYR A 117 6.21 -2.16 -16.36
CA TYR A 117 5.62 -1.09 -17.16
C TYR A 117 6.28 -0.93 -18.53
N GLU A 118 7.56 -1.32 -18.68
CA GLU A 118 8.31 -1.22 -19.94
C GLU A 118 7.81 -2.20 -21.01
N ASP A 119 7.28 -3.36 -20.59
CA ASP A 119 6.51 -4.23 -21.49
C ASP A 119 5.07 -3.72 -21.58
N ARG A 120 4.83 -2.83 -22.55
CA ARG A 120 3.54 -2.15 -22.71
C ARG A 120 2.38 -3.10 -23.02
N ASP A 121 2.63 -4.18 -23.75
CA ASP A 121 1.58 -5.11 -24.13
C ASP A 121 1.16 -5.95 -22.91
N ALA A 122 2.14 -6.52 -22.19
CA ALA A 122 1.86 -7.25 -20.95
C ALA A 122 1.22 -6.35 -19.88
N TRP A 123 1.64 -5.08 -19.79
CA TRP A 123 1.01 -4.11 -18.89
C TRP A 123 -0.46 -3.85 -19.24
N LEU A 124 -0.77 -3.69 -20.54
CA LEU A 124 -2.14 -3.43 -21.00
C LEU A 124 -3.05 -4.63 -20.79
N ASP A 125 -2.54 -5.85 -20.91
CA ASP A 125 -3.28 -7.07 -20.57
C ASP A 125 -3.75 -7.03 -19.10
N LYS A 126 -2.85 -6.72 -18.16
CA LYS A 126 -3.19 -6.55 -16.73
C LYS A 126 -4.25 -5.46 -16.52
N VAL A 127 -4.15 -4.35 -17.24
CA VAL A 127 -5.07 -3.22 -17.16
C VAL A 127 -6.48 -3.61 -17.65
N ILE A 128 -6.58 -4.30 -18.79
CA ILE A 128 -7.85 -4.74 -19.35
C ILE A 128 -8.54 -5.72 -18.40
N VAL A 129 -7.78 -6.64 -17.79
CA VAL A 129 -8.32 -7.53 -16.75
C VAL A 129 -8.93 -6.72 -15.60
N ASN A 130 -8.21 -5.73 -15.07
CA ASN A 130 -8.73 -4.86 -14.00
C ASN A 130 -10.03 -4.15 -14.39
N ILE A 131 -10.06 -3.49 -15.55
CA ILE A 131 -11.27 -2.78 -16.03
C ILE A 131 -12.45 -3.77 -16.20
N SER A 132 -12.19 -4.95 -16.76
CA SER A 132 -13.23 -5.97 -17.00
C SER A 132 -13.92 -6.47 -15.73
N LYS A 133 -13.24 -6.41 -14.59
CA LYS A 133 -13.75 -6.85 -13.28
C LYS A 133 -14.32 -5.73 -12.42
N ALA A 134 -14.03 -4.47 -12.76
CA ALA A 134 -14.42 -3.31 -11.97
C ALA A 134 -15.95 -3.12 -11.82
N GLY A 135 -16.75 -3.73 -12.72
CA GLY A 135 -18.21 -3.71 -12.64
C GLY A 135 -18.78 -4.27 -11.33
N PHE A 136 -18.04 -5.17 -10.66
CA PHE A 136 -18.40 -5.63 -9.32
C PHE A 136 -18.59 -4.43 -8.38
N PHE A 137 -17.71 -3.43 -8.41
CA PHE A 137 -17.69 -2.31 -7.47
C PHE A 137 -18.68 -1.17 -7.79
N SER A 138 -19.67 -1.40 -8.67
CA SER A 138 -20.74 -0.43 -8.91
C SER A 138 -21.55 -0.15 -7.64
N SER A 139 -21.79 1.12 -7.33
CA SER A 139 -22.67 1.52 -6.23
C SER A 139 -24.10 1.02 -6.43
N ASP A 140 -24.55 0.86 -7.67
CA ASP A 140 -25.91 0.37 -7.97
C ASP A 140 -26.08 -1.05 -7.44
N ARG A 141 -25.03 -1.89 -7.54
CA ARG A 141 -25.01 -3.24 -6.98
C ARG A 141 -25.11 -3.20 -5.45
N THR A 142 -24.36 -2.31 -4.81
CA THR A 142 -24.44 -2.13 -3.34
C THR A 142 -25.82 -1.65 -2.91
N ILE A 143 -26.42 -0.66 -3.59
CA ILE A 143 -27.76 -0.16 -3.28
C ILE A 143 -28.82 -1.26 -3.46
N ALA A 144 -28.72 -2.06 -4.52
CA ALA A 144 -29.60 -3.20 -4.73
C ALA A 144 -29.53 -4.21 -3.58
N GLN A 145 -28.31 -4.56 -3.12
CA GLN A 145 -28.10 -5.45 -1.97
C GLN A 145 -28.65 -4.86 -0.67
N TYR A 146 -28.46 -3.57 -0.40
CA TYR A 146 -29.05 -2.91 0.77
C TYR A 146 -30.58 -2.92 0.75
N ASN A 147 -31.18 -2.69 -0.43
CA ASN A 147 -32.63 -2.77 -0.56
C ASN A 147 -33.14 -4.19 -0.37
N GLU A 148 -32.44 -5.16 -0.99
CA GLU A 148 -32.76 -6.57 -0.86
C GLU A 148 -32.63 -7.01 0.59
N ASP A 149 -31.54 -6.75 1.30
CA ASP A 149 -31.31 -7.39 2.60
C ASP A 149 -31.91 -6.61 3.77
N ILE A 150 -31.85 -5.28 3.73
CA ILE A 150 -32.08 -4.42 4.90
C ILE A 150 -33.32 -3.53 4.74
N TRP A 151 -33.38 -2.68 3.70
CA TRP A 151 -34.41 -1.64 3.64
C TRP A 151 -35.78 -2.17 3.23
N ARG A 152 -35.84 -3.16 2.32
CA ARG A 152 -37.07 -3.80 1.83
C ARG A 152 -38.10 -2.77 1.31
N LEU A 153 -37.65 -1.76 0.55
CA LEU A 153 -38.49 -0.69 -0.03
C LEU A 153 -39.22 -1.15 -1.30
#